data_AF-A0A4R1RJ14-F1
#
_entry.id   AF-A0A4R1RJ14-F1
#
_cell.length_a   1.000
_cell.length_b   1.000
_cell.length_c   1.000
_cell.angle_alpha   90.00
_cell.angle_beta   90.00
_cell.angle_gamma   90.00
#
_symmetry.space_group_name_H-M   'P 1'
#
loop_
_entity.id
_entity.type
_entity.pdbx_description
1 polymer ?
#
loop_
_entity_poly.entity_id
_entity_poly.type
_entity_poly.pdbx_seq_one_letter_code
_entity_poly.pdbx_strand_id
1 'polypeptide(L)' 'MFSKGQIIFGVLFFIVFAIIIGYTYRKDLKLHKRFYSGSIWILIAFIGFIGLITAIKFIFK' A
#
# COMPACT_ATOMS: atom_id res chain seq x y z
N MET A 1 23.66 12.44 -20.13
CA MET A 1 22.38 13.16 -20.24
C MET A 1 21.45 12.33 -21.09
N PHE A 2 20.19 12.17 -20.70
CA PHE A 2 19.22 11.43 -21.52
C PHE A 2 18.89 12.21 -22.80
N SER A 3 18.84 11.51 -23.92
CA SER A 3 18.38 12.10 -25.18
C SER A 3 16.87 12.37 -25.13
N LYS A 4 16.39 13.27 -25.99
CA LYS A 4 14.94 13.54 -26.09
C LYS A 4 14.14 12.27 -26.36
N GLY A 5 14.65 11.37 -27.21
CA GLY A 5 14.02 10.09 -27.51
C GLY A 5 13.95 9.16 -26.31
N GLN A 6 15.00 9.12 -25.47
CA GLN A 6 15.01 8.32 -24.24
C GLN A 6 13.97 8.81 -23.22
N ILE A 7 13.81 10.13 -23.07
CA ILE A 7 12.80 10.71 -22.16
C ILE A 7 11.39 10.40 -22.66
N ILE A 8 11.12 10.59 -23.96
CA ILE A 8 9.81 10.29 -24.56
C ILE A 8 9.46 8.81 -24.40
N PHE A 9 10.40 7.91 -24.70
CA PHE A 9 10.21 6.47 -24.53
C PHE A 9 9.94 6.12 -23.06
N GLY A 10 10.74 6.65 -22.12
CA GLY A 10 10.60 6.36 -20.70
C GLY A 10 9.23 6.78 -20.14
N VAL A 11 8.74 7.96 -20.53
CA VAL A 11 7.41 8.44 -20.13
C VAL A 11 6.30 7.57 -20.71
N LEU A 12 6.35 7.26 -22.01
CA LEU A 12 5.34 6.40 -22.65
C LEU A 12 5.33 5.00 -22.05
N PHE A 13 6.50 4.40 -21.86
CA PHE A 13 6.65 3.11 -21.21
C PHE A 13 6.06 3.13 -19.79
N PHE A 14 6.41 4.15 -18.98
CA PHE A 14 5.90 4.27 -17.62
C PHE A 14 4.38 4.37 -17.57
N ILE A 15 3.76 5.17 -18.45
CA ILE A 15 2.30 5.31 -18.51
C ILE A 15 1.64 3.97 -18.85
N VAL A 16 2.09 3.30 -19.90
CA VAL A 16 1.53 2.01 -20.32
C VAL A 16 1.72 0.96 -19.22
N PHE A 17 2.92 0.91 -18.63
CA PHE A 17 3.23 0.01 -17.53
C PHE A 17 2.32 0.25 -16.32
N ALA A 18 2.16 1.50 -15.89
CA ALA A 18 1.30 1.87 -14.77
C ALA A 18 -0.17 1.50 -15.01
N ILE A 19 -0.68 1.70 -16.24
CA ILE A 19 -2.04 1.30 -16.62
C ILE A 19 -2.22 -0.22 -16.55
N ILE A 20 -1.30 -0.99 -17.14
CA ILE A 20 -1.36 -2.46 -17.15
C ILE A 20 -1.31 -3.03 -15.73
N ILE A 21 -0.37 -2.55 -14.93
CA ILE A 21 -0.23 -2.95 -13.54
C ILE A 21 -1.48 -2.57 -12.75
N GLY A 22 -1.94 -1.33 -12.85
CA GLY A 22 -3.16 -0.88 -12.19
C GLY A 22 -4.40 -1.71 -12.56
N TYR A 23 -4.57 -2.06 -13.83
CA TYR A 23 -5.66 -2.91 -14.28
C TYR A 23 -5.56 -4.34 -13.74
N THR A 24 -4.35 -4.90 -13.69
CA THR A 24 -4.10 -6.24 -13.13
C THR A 24 -4.45 -6.29 -11.64
N TYR A 25 -3.95 -5.34 -10.84
CA TYR A 25 -4.23 -5.27 -9.41
C TYR A 25 -5.70 -5.02 -9.08
N ARG A 26 -6.48 -4.40 -9.98
CA ARG A 26 -7.93 -4.26 -9.76
C ARG A 26 -8.65 -5.60 -9.66
N LYS A 27 -8.18 -6.64 -10.36
CA LYS A 27 -8.76 -7.99 -10.26
C LYS A 27 -8.50 -8.59 -8.88
N ASP A 28 -7.35 -8.29 -8.31
CA ASP A 28 -6.93 -8.78 -6.99
C ASP A 28 -7.68 -8.11 -5.85
N LEU A 29 -8.27 -6.93 -6.05
CA LEU A 29 -9.10 -6.27 -5.03
C LEU A 29 -10.26 -7.15 -4.55
N LYS A 30 -10.87 -7.94 -5.44
CA LYS A 30 -11.93 -8.89 -5.05
C LYS A 30 -11.36 -10.03 -4.21
N LEU A 31 -10.17 -10.52 -4.57
CA LEU A 31 -9.46 -11.59 -3.86
C LEU A 31 -9.03 -11.13 -2.47
N HIS A 32 -8.46 -9.92 -2.37
CA HIS A 32 -8.08 -9.30 -1.11
C HIS A 32 -9.28 -9.10 -0.20
N LYS A 33 -10.40 -8.58 -0.71
CA LYS A 33 -11.62 -8.46 0.09
C LYS A 33 -12.16 -9.81 0.56
N ARG A 34 -11.97 -10.89 -0.21
CA ARG A 34 -12.43 -12.23 0.16
C ARG A 34 -11.58 -12.88 1.25
N PHE A 35 -10.26 -12.80 1.16
CA PHE A 35 -9.36 -13.51 2.07
C PHE A 35 -8.81 -12.66 3.22
N TYR A 36 -8.80 -11.34 3.07
CA TYR A 36 -8.27 -10.40 4.06
C TYR A 36 -9.36 -9.48 4.63
N SER A 37 -10.64 -9.87 4.49
CA SER A 37 -11.73 -9.19 5.19
C SER A 37 -11.45 -9.17 6.69
N GLY A 38 -11.55 -7.98 7.30
CA GLY A 38 -11.31 -7.81 8.73
C GLY A 38 -9.84 -7.68 9.15
N SER A 39 -8.87 -7.79 8.23
CA SER A 39 -7.45 -7.48 8.52
C SER A 39 -7.23 -6.09 9.13
N ILE A 40 -8.07 -5.11 8.76
CA ILE A 40 -8.04 -3.76 9.33
C ILE A 40 -8.32 -3.75 10.84
N TRP A 41 -9.19 -4.64 11.34
CA TRP A 41 -9.48 -4.74 12.77
C TRP A 41 -8.29 -5.31 13.55
N ILE A 42 -7.58 -6.27 12.95
CA ILE A 42 -6.35 -6.81 13.52
C ILE A 42 -5.27 -5.72 13.57
N LEU A 43 -5.15 -4.90 12.52
CA LEU A 43 -4.22 -3.76 12.51
C LEU A 43 -4.56 -2.72 13.59
N ILE A 44 -5.85 -2.38 13.74
CA ILE A 44 -6.31 -1.46 14.79
C ILE A 44 -6.01 -2.02 16.17
N ALA A 45 -6.30 -3.30 16.41
CA ALA A 45 -6.00 -3.95 17.68
C ALA A 45 -4.49 -3.93 17.98
N PHE A 46 -3.65 -4.19 16.98
CA PHE A 46 -2.20 -4.17 17.11
C PHE A 46 -1.66 -2.77 17.43
N ILE A 47 -2.09 -1.75 16.68
CA ILE A 47 -1.71 -0.36 16.94
C ILE A 47 -2.23 0.08 18.32
N GLY A 48 -3.46 -0.29 18.67
CA GLY A 48 -4.05 -0.02 19.98
C GLY A 48 -3.25 -0.66 21.11
N PHE A 49 -2.78 -1.89 20.93
CA PHE A 49 -1.93 -2.59 21.89
C PHE A 49 -0.59 -1.88 22.11
N ILE A 50 0.09 -1.47 21.03
CA ILE A 50 1.31 -0.66 21.10
C ILE A 50 1.04 0.68 21.81
N GLY A 51 -0.08 1.33 21.48
CA GLY A 51 -0.53 2.56 22.12
C GLY A 51 -0.77 2.39 23.61
N LEU A 52 -1.39 1.28 24.02
CA LEU A 52 -1.63 0.95 25.43
C LEU A 52 -0.33 0.74 26.20
N ILE A 53 0.62 -0.03 25.64
CA ILE A 53 1.95 -0.21 26.25
C ILE A 53 2.64 1.16 26.44
N THR A 54 2.57 2.00 25.40
CA THR A 54 3.15 3.34 25.42
C THR A 54 2.47 4.20 26.49
N ALA A 55 1.14 4.21 26.55
CA ALA A 55 0.37 4.95 27.53
C ALA A 55 0.69 4.51 28.96
N ILE A 56 0.77 3.20 29.23
CA ILE A 56 1.18 2.67 30.54
C ILE A 56 2.55 3.21 30.94
N LYS A 57 3.53 3.18 30.03
CA LYS A 57 4.88 3.71 30.27
C LYS A 57 4.90 5.19 30.65
N PHE A 58 3.93 6.00 30.19
CA PHE A 58 3.86 7.43 30.50
C PHE A 58 2.96 7.75 31.71
N ILE A 59 1.86 7.00 31.89
CA ILE A 59 0.90 7.18 33.00
C ILE A 59 1.48 6.63 34.30
N PHE A 60 2.17 5.49 34.25
CA PHE A 60 2.78 4.83 35.40
C PHE A 60 4.30 5.01 35.43
N LYS A 61 4.78 6.10 34.81
CA LYS A 61 6.17 6.55 34.95
C LYS A 61 6.38 7.26 36.27
#